data_AF-A0A4P1QP12-F1
#
_entry.id   AF-A0A4P1QP12-F1
#
_cell.length_a   1.000
_cell.length_b   1.000
_cell.length_c   1.000
_cell.angle_alpha   90.00
_cell.angle_beta   90.00
_cell.angle_gamma   90.00
#
_symmetry.space_group_name_H-M   'P 1'
#
loop_
_entity.id
_entity.type
_entity.pdbx_description
1 polymer ?
#
loop_
_entity_poly.entity_id
_entity_poly.type
_entity_poly.pdbx_seq_one_letter_code
_entity_poly.pdbx_strand_id
1 'polypeptide(L)'
;MDYVLTWCIFITQWGGIGFLNFLILAHELKEEGNKRFQNKDYVGALQQYENALKLTPKTHLERAVFHSNRAACLMQMKPIDYETVIAESTMALQVQPQFLRALLQRARA
;
A
#
# COMPACT_ATOMS: atom_id res chain seq x y z
N MET A 1 21.35 -37.40 9.07
CA MET A 1 20.83 -37.26 7.70
C MET A 1 19.49 -36.54 7.78
N ASP A 2 19.33 -35.46 8.58
CA ASP A 2 17.97 -35.08 9.02
C ASP A 2 17.68 -33.58 9.12
N TYR A 3 18.63 -32.69 8.75
CA TYR A 3 18.41 -31.24 8.82
C TYR A 3 17.63 -30.68 7.62
N VAL A 4 17.63 -31.37 6.47
CA VAL A 4 16.96 -30.91 5.25
C VAL A 4 15.45 -31.13 5.33
N LEU A 5 15.01 -32.21 6.00
CA LEU A 5 13.59 -32.53 6.18
C LEU A 5 12.90 -31.65 7.23
N THR A 6 13.60 -31.25 8.30
CA THR A 6 13.02 -30.35 9.32
C THR A 6 12.82 -28.92 8.80
N TRP A 7 13.70 -28.44 7.92
CA TRP A 7 13.56 -27.12 7.29
C TRP A 7 12.43 -27.06 6.25
N CYS A 8 12.18 -28.15 5.51
CA CYS A 8 11.05 -28.21 4.58
C CYS A 8 9.68 -28.16 5.28
N ILE A 9 9.53 -28.78 6.46
CA ILE A 9 8.26 -28.79 7.20
C ILE A 9 7.94 -27.41 7.81
N PHE A 10 8.96 -26.62 8.17
CA PHE A 10 8.76 -25.26 8.68
C PHE A 10 8.23 -24.28 7.63
N ILE A 11 8.59 -24.48 6.36
CA ILE A 11 8.11 -23.64 5.24
C ILE A 11 6.63 -23.94 4.93
N THR A 12 6.21 -25.21 5.03
CA THR A 12 4.82 -25.61 4.73
C THR A 12 3.85 -25.36 5.87
N GLN A 13 4.27 -25.41 7.14
CA GLN A 13 3.34 -25.34 8.26
C GLN A 13 3.08 -23.91 8.79
N TRP A 14 3.97 -22.94 8.50
CA TRP A 14 3.84 -21.55 9.00
C TRP A 14 4.17 -20.44 7.99
N GLY A 15 4.65 -20.75 6.77
CA GLY A 15 5.24 -19.73 5.88
C GLY A 15 4.38 -19.19 4.73
N GLY A 16 3.37 -19.92 4.25
CA GLY A 16 2.72 -19.60 2.96
C GLY A 16 1.33 -18.96 3.05
N ILE A 17 0.40 -19.61 3.77
CA ILE A 17 -1.04 -19.31 3.70
C ILE A 17 -1.40 -18.02 4.44
N GLY A 18 -0.77 -17.79 5.61
CA GLY A 18 -0.97 -16.55 6.37
C GLY A 18 -0.52 -15.32 5.60
N PHE A 19 0.69 -15.37 5.05
CA PHE A 19 1.27 -14.27 4.26
C PHE A 19 0.46 -13.97 2.99
N LEU A 20 -0.01 -15.01 2.28
CA LEU A 20 -0.88 -14.84 1.11
C LEU A 20 -2.21 -14.18 1.48
N ASN A 21 -2.83 -14.59 2.59
CA ASN A 21 -4.13 -14.05 3.01
C ASN A 21 -4.07 -12.54 3.30
N PHE A 22 -2.97 -12.05 3.89
CA PHE A 22 -2.81 -10.61 4.14
C PHE A 22 -2.64 -9.80 2.84
N LEU A 23 -1.95 -10.36 1.84
CA LEU A 23 -1.77 -9.70 0.53
C LEU A 23 -3.08 -9.66 -0.27
N ILE A 24 -3.85 -10.75 -0.26
CA ILE A 24 -5.16 -10.81 -0.90
C ILE A 24 -6.09 -9.76 -0.27
N LEU A 25 -6.14 -9.69 1.07
CA LEU A 25 -6.96 -8.71 1.78
C LEU A 25 -6.51 -7.26 1.52
N ALA A 26 -5.20 -7.00 1.49
CA ALA A 26 -4.66 -5.69 1.14
C ALA A 26 -5.03 -5.29 -0.30
N HIS A 27 -5.03 -6.26 -1.23
CA HIS A 27 -5.47 -6.05 -2.60
C HIS A 27 -6.98 -5.77 -2.70
N GLU A 28 -7.82 -6.47 -1.96
CA GLU A 28 -9.26 -6.21 -1.92
C GLU A 28 -9.56 -4.80 -1.39
N LEU A 29 -8.89 -4.38 -0.31
CA LEU A 29 -9.01 -3.02 0.23
C LEU A 29 -8.52 -1.96 -0.77
N LYS A 30 -7.49 -2.28 -1.55
CA LYS A 30 -7.03 -1.43 -2.66
C LYS A 30 -8.13 -1.24 -3.70
N GLU A 31 -8.77 -2.32 -4.13
CA GLU A 31 -9.81 -2.28 -5.16
C GLU A 31 -11.05 -1.54 -4.66
N GLU A 32 -11.45 -1.77 -3.41
CA GLU A 32 -12.54 -1.03 -2.77
C GLU A 32 -12.21 0.46 -2.67
N GLY A 33 -10.97 0.81 -2.29
CA GLY A 33 -10.48 2.19 -2.31
C GLY A 33 -10.51 2.80 -3.72
N ASN A 34 -10.16 2.04 -4.75
CA ASN A 34 -10.24 2.50 -6.14
C ASN A 34 -11.67 2.75 -6.60
N LYS A 35 -12.63 1.88 -6.23
CA LYS A 35 -14.06 2.08 -6.52
C LYS A 35 -14.56 3.37 -5.86
N ARG A 36 -14.20 3.59 -4.59
CA ARG A 36 -14.54 4.83 -3.87
C ARG A 36 -13.92 6.07 -4.49
N PHE A 37 -12.67 5.98 -4.91
CA PHE A 37 -12.00 7.06 -5.65
C PHE A 37 -12.73 7.41 -6.95
N GLN A 38 -13.17 6.40 -7.72
CA GLN A 38 -13.99 6.62 -8.92
C GLN A 38 -15.34 7.27 -8.60
N ASN A 39 -15.93 6.91 -7.45
CA ASN A 39 -17.16 7.52 -6.94
C ASN A 39 -16.95 8.92 -6.34
N LYS A 40 -15.72 9.48 -6.39
CA LYS A 40 -15.31 10.75 -5.78
C LYS A 40 -15.41 10.77 -4.24
N ASP A 41 -15.58 9.62 -3.61
CA ASP A 41 -15.49 9.45 -2.16
C ASP A 41 -14.01 9.26 -1.76
N TYR A 42 -13.27 10.37 -1.76
CA TYR A 42 -11.84 10.36 -1.44
C TYR A 42 -11.57 10.06 0.03
N VAL A 43 -12.47 10.48 0.94
CA VAL A 43 -12.33 10.25 2.39
C VAL A 43 -12.47 8.76 2.70
N GLY A 44 -13.51 8.11 2.14
CA GLY A 44 -13.68 6.68 2.27
C GLY A 44 -12.51 5.90 1.64
N ALA A 45 -12.02 6.33 0.48
CA ALA A 45 -10.86 5.71 -0.16
C ALA A 45 -9.59 5.78 0.72
N LEU A 46 -9.32 6.94 1.33
CA LEU A 46 -8.17 7.12 2.23
C LEU A 46 -8.20 6.16 3.43
N GLN A 47 -9.39 5.98 4.03
CA GLN A 47 -9.57 5.03 5.14
C GLN A 47 -9.29 3.58 4.72
N GLN A 48 -9.75 3.17 3.53
CA GLN A 48 -9.47 1.81 3.04
C GLN A 48 -7.99 1.58 2.78
N TYR A 49 -7.29 2.56 2.18
CA TYR A 49 -5.84 2.46 2.01
C TYR A 49 -5.07 2.47 3.33
N GLU A 50 -5.56 3.18 4.35
CA GLU A 50 -4.98 3.10 5.70
C GLU A 50 -5.12 1.71 6.32
N ASN A 51 -6.29 1.10 6.18
CA ASN A 51 -6.53 -0.27 6.64
C ASN A 51 -5.62 -1.26 5.91
N ALA A 52 -5.44 -1.07 4.59
CA ALA A 52 -4.52 -1.87 3.80
C ALA A 52 -3.07 -1.73 4.30
N LEU A 53 -2.63 -0.51 4.62
CA LEU A 53 -1.30 -0.22 5.19
C LEU A 53 -1.09 -0.84 6.58
N LYS A 54 -2.13 -1.00 7.39
CA LYS A 54 -2.05 -1.69 8.70
C LYS A 54 -1.83 -3.19 8.55
N LEU A 55 -2.37 -3.77 7.48
CA LEU A 55 -2.23 -5.20 7.16
C LEU A 55 -0.93 -5.50 6.42
N THR A 56 -0.43 -4.57 5.60
CA THR A 56 0.82 -4.77 4.87
C THR A 56 2.03 -4.54 5.78
N PRO A 57 2.98 -5.50 5.83
CA PRO A 57 4.20 -5.31 6.61
C PRO A 57 5.03 -4.15 6.05
N LYS A 58 5.79 -3.48 6.94
CA LYS A 58 6.49 -2.24 6.60
C LYS A 58 7.50 -2.37 5.45
N THR A 59 8.02 -3.57 5.23
CA THR A 59 8.99 -3.94 4.20
C THR A 59 8.36 -4.29 2.85
N HIS A 60 7.03 -4.39 2.78
CA HIS A 60 6.36 -4.83 1.55
C HIS A 60 6.28 -3.72 0.51
N LEU A 61 6.54 -4.09 -0.75
CA LEU A 61 6.54 -3.17 -1.90
C LEU A 61 5.16 -2.52 -2.14
N GLU A 62 4.06 -3.21 -1.81
CA GLU A 62 2.71 -2.67 -1.99
C GLU A 62 2.43 -1.43 -1.14
N ARG A 63 3.18 -1.21 -0.05
CA ARG A 63 3.05 0.03 0.72
C ARG A 63 3.32 1.26 -0.13
N ALA A 64 4.26 1.19 -1.08
CA ALA A 64 4.49 2.29 -2.03
C ALA A 64 3.23 2.60 -2.86
N VAL A 65 2.51 1.56 -3.30
CA VAL A 65 1.28 1.68 -4.06
C VAL A 65 0.18 2.35 -3.22
N PHE A 66 -0.02 1.90 -1.97
CA PHE A 66 -1.02 2.49 -1.08
C PHE A 66 -0.75 3.95 -0.78
N HIS A 67 0.49 4.30 -0.42
CA HIS A 67 0.89 5.68 -0.19
C HIS A 67 0.66 6.56 -1.43
N SER A 68 0.95 6.05 -2.63
CA SER A 68 0.70 6.79 -3.87
C SER A 68 -0.78 6.95 -4.23
N ASN A 69 -1.61 5.96 -3.91
CA ASN A 69 -3.04 6.08 -4.12
C ASN A 69 -3.65 7.07 -3.12
N ARG A 70 -3.15 7.12 -1.87
CA ARG A 70 -3.51 8.16 -0.89
C ARG A 70 -3.12 9.55 -1.39
N ALA A 71 -1.89 9.73 -1.87
CA ALA A 71 -1.44 10.99 -2.47
C ALA A 71 -2.32 11.41 -3.67
N ALA A 72 -2.75 10.47 -4.52
CA ALA A 72 -3.70 10.75 -5.59
C ALA A 72 -5.08 11.21 -5.08
N CYS A 73 -5.58 10.63 -3.98
CA CYS A 73 -6.82 11.07 -3.33
C CYS A 73 -6.69 12.49 -2.81
N LEU A 74 -5.61 12.78 -2.08
CA LEU A 74 -5.34 14.10 -1.51
C LEU A 74 -5.24 15.18 -2.59
N MET A 75 -4.62 14.88 -3.73
CA MET A 75 -4.56 15.79 -4.88
C MET A 75 -5.94 16.12 -5.49
N GLN A 76 -6.94 15.26 -5.33
CA GLN A 76 -8.29 15.48 -5.85
C GLN A 76 -9.24 16.11 -4.83
N MET A 77 -8.88 16.10 -3.55
CA MET A 77 -9.62 16.77 -2.48
C MET A 77 -9.43 18.29 -2.57
N LYS A 78 -10.45 19.04 -2.14
CA LYS A 78 -10.40 20.52 -2.06
C LYS A 78 -10.78 20.95 -0.65
N PRO A 79 -9.97 21.78 0.04
CA PRO A 79 -8.66 22.30 -0.39
C PRO A 79 -7.60 21.20 -0.57
N ILE A 80 -6.57 21.49 -1.37
CA ILE A 80 -5.47 20.55 -1.63
C ILE A 80 -4.38 20.81 -0.59
N ASP A 81 -4.06 19.80 0.21
CA ASP A 81 -3.01 19.86 1.21
C ASP A 81 -1.69 19.33 0.65
N TYR A 82 -0.97 20.19 -0.07
CA TYR A 82 0.28 19.83 -0.75
C TYR A 82 1.35 19.23 0.18
N GLU A 83 1.45 19.71 1.42
CA GLU A 83 2.38 19.14 2.41
C GLU A 83 2.10 17.65 2.67
N THR A 84 0.82 17.28 2.79
CA THR A 84 0.43 15.88 3.01
C THR A 84 0.68 15.01 1.78
N VAL A 85 0.45 15.55 0.57
CA VAL A 85 0.77 14.87 -0.69
C VAL A 85 2.27 14.58 -0.79
N ILE A 86 3.12 15.55 -0.43
CA ILE A 86 4.57 15.40 -0.42
C ILE A 86 5.01 14.37 0.62
N ALA A 87 4.41 14.41 1.82
CA ALA A 87 4.71 13.46 2.89
C ALA A 87 4.38 12.00 2.48
N GLU A 88 3.16 11.76 1.98
CA GLU A 88 2.71 10.44 1.51
C GLU A 88 3.57 9.94 0.34
N SER A 89 3.87 10.82 -0.62
CA SER A 89 4.73 10.46 -1.74
C SER A 89 6.17 10.17 -1.31
N THR A 90 6.67 10.86 -0.28
CA THR A 90 8.00 10.58 0.31
C THR A 90 8.01 9.22 0.98
N MET A 91 6.95 8.84 1.70
CA MET A 91 6.82 7.48 2.26
C MET A 91 6.79 6.41 1.16
N ALA A 92 6.12 6.67 0.03
CA ALA A 92 6.15 5.76 -1.11
C ALA A 92 7.57 5.59 -1.67
N LEU A 93 8.33 6.68 -1.80
CA LEU A 93 9.71 6.68 -2.29
C LEU A 93 10.71 6.04 -1.31
N GLN A 94 10.43 6.07 -0.01
CA GLN A 94 11.25 5.34 0.98
C GLN A 94 11.16 3.83 0.79
N VAL A 95 9.98 3.32 0.39
CA VAL A 95 9.78 1.89 0.11
C VAL A 95 10.29 1.55 -1.30
N GLN A 96 9.93 2.36 -2.28
CA GLN A 96 10.33 2.16 -3.67
C GLN A 96 10.85 3.49 -4.26
N PRO A 97 12.19 3.72 -4.25
CA PRO A 97 12.77 4.99 -4.66
C PRO A 97 12.58 5.31 -6.15
N GLN A 98 12.34 4.29 -6.98
CA GLN A 98 12.10 4.44 -8.42
C GLN A 98 10.60 4.49 -8.76
N PHE A 99 9.72 4.74 -7.79
CA PHE A 99 8.29 4.76 -8.04
C PHE A 99 7.85 6.05 -8.74
N LEU A 100 7.77 5.98 -10.08
CA LEU A 100 7.50 7.13 -10.95
C LEU A 100 6.23 7.90 -10.57
N ARG A 101 5.16 7.22 -10.15
CA ARG A 101 3.90 7.90 -9.79
C ARG A 101 4.06 8.81 -8.58
N ALA A 102 4.82 8.40 -7.56
CA ALA A 102 5.10 9.24 -6.39
C ALA A 102 6.01 10.43 -6.74
N LEU A 103 6.99 10.26 -7.64
CA LEU A 103 7.79 11.37 -8.14
C LEU A 103 6.92 12.41 -8.86
N LEU A 104 6.00 11.96 -9.73
CA LEU A 104 5.09 12.84 -10.44
C LEU A 104 4.11 13.56 -9.51
N GLN A 105 3.61 12.88 -8.47
CA GLN A 105 2.73 13.50 -7.47
C GLN A 105 3.47 14.58 -6.68
N ARG A 106 4.71 14.32 -6.24
CA ARG A 106 5.55 15.35 -5.61
C ARG A 106 5.84 16.53 -6.52
N ALA A 107 6.07 16.30 -7.80
CA ALA A 107 6.35 17.37 -8.75
C ALA A 107 5.12 18.26 -9.05
N ARG A 108 3.91 17.72 -8.83
CA ARG A 108 2.65 18.44 -9.03
C ARG A 108 2.13 19.13 -7.76
N ALA A 109 2.67 18.76 -6.60
CA ALA A 109 2.34 19.34 -5.31
C ALA A 109 3.27 20.52 -5.01
#